data_AF-A0A067RBF4-F1
#
_entry.id   AF-A0A067RBF4-F1
#
_cell.length_a   1.000
_cell.length_b   1.000
_cell.length_c   1.000
_cell.angle_alpha   90.00
_cell.angle_beta   90.00
_cell.angle_gamma   90.00
#
_symmetry.space_group_name_H-M   'P 1'
#
loop_
_entity.id
_entity.type
_entity.pdbx_description
1 polymer ?
#
loop_
_entity_poly.entity_id
_entity_poly.type
_entity_poly.pdbx_seq_one_letter_code
_entity_poly.pdbx_strand_id
1 'polypeptide(L)'
;MIFEKLSETGIMLSSEESFELNSSSVSCSSFNDIISSIPPLSDELEYFGLRPLPQLKYEEDSVLLQTQVTSLVSSLIDTIWNLLHLHRSALQQCDEVEDVRHRVAYDNKNLQSQVDRLKTELSNKERLLSAASEKERRLTTECDKLRCDLRTGKDEVHRLMAQVTWHDCQHTHELRKKEHEVLHVQEQLRRKLGLPCSLALQVMKEKQQENNGKPAHEVCSSSSTLDMSSDSRGKTIMPKEQEDLYRKVINKFENNNRRLVDENIKLCDMYCKLHTNLGFLTQQFTVLLVSPSFRYMIVPHQIFLIFTENT
;
A
#
# COMPACT_ATOMS: atom_id res chain seq x y z
N MET A 1 -9.96 10.13 19.47
CA MET A 1 -10.80 9.93 20.67
C MET A 1 -11.30 8.48 20.87
N ILE A 2 -10.76 7.48 20.15
CA ILE A 2 -11.12 6.05 20.34
C ILE A 2 -9.91 5.22 20.81
N PHE A 3 -8.70 5.80 20.87
CA PHE A 3 -7.47 5.11 21.27
C PHE A 3 -7.14 5.18 22.77
N GLU A 4 -8.01 5.78 23.59
CA GLU A 4 -7.77 5.94 25.03
C GLU A 4 -8.49 4.89 25.90
N LYS A 5 -9.18 3.91 25.30
CA LYS A 5 -9.98 2.91 26.04
C LYS A 5 -9.43 1.48 26.04
N LEU A 6 -8.21 1.25 25.54
CA LEU A 6 -7.61 -0.09 25.48
C LEU A 6 -6.44 -0.32 26.46
N SER A 7 -6.12 0.65 27.33
CA SER A 7 -5.13 0.45 28.41
C SER A 7 -5.73 0.05 29.76
N GLU A 8 -7.06 -0.12 29.87
CA GLU A 8 -7.73 -0.39 31.16
C GLU A 8 -7.99 -1.88 31.45
N THR A 9 -7.75 -2.79 30.50
CA THR A 9 -7.79 -4.23 30.81
C THR A 9 -6.38 -4.75 31.13
N GLY A 10 -5.72 -4.05 32.06
CA GLY A 10 -4.68 -4.65 32.87
C GLY A 10 -5.37 -5.64 33.80
N ILE A 11 -5.47 -6.89 33.37
CA ILE A 11 -5.84 -8.01 34.23
C ILE A 11 -4.66 -8.18 35.21
N MET A 12 -4.65 -7.34 36.25
CA MET A 12 -3.98 -7.63 37.51
C MET A 12 -4.73 -8.81 38.12
N LEU A 13 -4.24 -10.02 37.85
CA LEU A 13 -4.44 -11.15 38.76
C LEU A 13 -3.58 -10.88 40.00
N SER A 14 -4.04 -9.94 40.82
CA SER A 14 -3.61 -9.80 42.20
C SER A 14 -4.79 -10.21 43.07
N SER A 15 -4.95 -11.51 43.23
CA SER A 15 -5.56 -12.08 44.41
C SER A 15 -4.61 -13.16 44.90
N GLU A 16 -3.59 -12.71 45.63
CA GLU A 16 -3.13 -13.44 46.81
C GLU A 16 -4.33 -13.50 47.76
N GLU A 17 -5.30 -14.39 47.48
CA GLU A 17 -6.22 -14.83 48.51
C GLU A 17 -5.40 -15.69 49.46
N SER A 18 -4.98 -15.04 50.54
CA SER A 18 -4.53 -15.71 51.75
C SER A 18 -5.59 -16.73 52.15
N PHE A 19 -5.35 -17.99 51.82
CA PHE A 19 -6.05 -19.13 52.41
C PHE A 19 -5.70 -19.11 53.91
N GLU A 20 -6.53 -18.43 54.70
CA GLU A 20 -6.57 -18.62 56.14
C GLU A 20 -7.00 -20.08 56.40
N LEU A 21 -6.01 -20.96 56.53
CA LEU A 21 -6.19 -22.28 57.09
C LEU A 21 -6.65 -22.09 58.55
N ASN A 22 -7.96 -22.05 58.77
CA ASN A 22 -8.57 -22.30 60.06
C ASN A 22 -8.28 -23.76 60.44
N SER A 23 -7.05 -24.02 60.92
CA SER A 23 -6.62 -25.30 61.43
C SER A 23 -7.19 -25.51 62.84
N SER A 24 -8.50 -25.74 62.94
CA SER A 24 -9.06 -26.42 64.10
C SER A 24 -8.57 -27.87 64.03
N SER A 25 -7.44 -28.17 64.67
CA SER A 25 -6.91 -29.53 64.76
C SER A 25 -7.86 -30.40 65.57
N VAL A 26 -8.84 -31.02 64.90
CA VAL A 26 -9.72 -32.03 65.50
C VAL A 26 -8.87 -33.28 65.71
N SER A 27 -8.30 -33.41 66.91
CA SER A 27 -7.62 -34.63 67.32
C SER A 27 -8.67 -35.71 67.58
N CYS A 28 -8.70 -36.74 66.73
CA CYS A 28 -9.53 -37.92 66.97
C CYS A 28 -8.94 -38.71 68.14
N SER A 29 -9.44 -38.47 69.35
CA SER A 29 -9.00 -39.14 70.57
C SER A 29 -9.69 -40.49 70.82
N SER A 30 -10.81 -40.78 70.15
CA SER A 30 -11.51 -42.07 70.24
C SER A 30 -11.74 -42.74 68.88
N PHE A 31 -11.89 -44.07 68.89
CA PHE A 31 -12.20 -44.85 67.68
C PHE A 31 -13.55 -44.46 67.05
N ASN A 32 -14.51 -44.05 67.88
CA ASN A 32 -15.80 -43.51 67.42
C ASN A 32 -15.64 -42.22 66.63
N ASP A 33 -14.71 -41.34 67.05
CA ASP A 33 -14.45 -40.09 66.35
C ASP A 33 -13.88 -40.36 64.95
N ILE A 34 -12.98 -41.35 64.82
CA ILE A 34 -12.41 -41.79 63.55
C ILE A 34 -13.51 -42.32 62.61
N ILE A 35 -14.40 -43.18 63.11
CA ILE A 35 -15.51 -43.74 62.31
C ILE A 35 -16.43 -42.62 61.82
N SER A 36 -16.74 -41.64 62.66
CA SER A 36 -17.61 -40.51 62.28
C SER A 36 -16.96 -39.52 61.30
N SER A 37 -15.63 -39.47 61.24
CA SER A 37 -14.87 -38.53 60.42
C SER A 37 -14.53 -39.06 59.01
N ILE A 38 -14.57 -40.38 58.82
CA ILE A 38 -14.25 -41.01 57.51
C ILE A 38 -15.26 -40.66 56.42
N PRO A 39 -16.59 -40.68 56.64
CA PRO A 39 -17.56 -40.33 55.60
C PRO A 39 -17.39 -38.92 55.01
N PRO A 40 -17.33 -37.82 55.81
CA PRO A 40 -17.17 -36.48 55.23
C PRO A 40 -15.83 -36.31 54.51
N LEU A 41 -14.76 -36.93 55.02
CA LEU A 41 -13.46 -36.93 54.34
C LEU A 41 -13.51 -37.71 53.02
N SER A 42 -14.24 -38.82 52.98
CA SER A 42 -14.43 -39.62 51.77
C SER A 42 -15.21 -38.85 50.71
N ASP A 43 -16.26 -38.13 51.11
CA ASP A 43 -17.07 -37.31 50.20
C ASP A 43 -16.24 -36.15 49.61
N GLU A 44 -15.39 -35.52 50.43
CA GLU A 44 -14.48 -34.46 49.98
C GLU A 44 -13.40 -35.00 49.03
N LEU A 45 -12.81 -36.16 49.33
CA LEU A 45 -11.87 -36.84 48.43
C LEU A 45 -12.53 -37.17 47.09
N GLU A 46 -13.77 -37.67 47.09
CA GLU A 46 -14.53 -37.97 45.87
C GLU A 46 -14.86 -36.70 45.07
N TYR A 47 -15.19 -35.59 45.75
CA TYR A 47 -15.37 -34.29 45.12
C TYR A 47 -14.12 -33.82 44.36
N PHE A 48 -12.93 -34.08 44.91
CA PHE A 48 -11.64 -33.82 44.25
C PHE A 48 -11.24 -34.90 43.23
N GLY A 49 -12.11 -35.88 42.94
CA GLY A 49 -11.87 -36.96 41.99
C GLY A 49 -10.91 -38.05 42.50
N LEU A 50 -10.67 -38.10 43.81
CA LEU A 50 -9.85 -39.12 44.46
C LEU A 50 -10.71 -40.29 44.94
N ARG A 51 -10.05 -41.41 45.24
CA ARG A 51 -10.74 -42.64 45.66
C ARG A 51 -11.37 -42.46 47.04
N PRO A 52 -12.66 -42.81 47.23
CA PRO A 52 -13.31 -42.77 48.54
C PRO A 52 -12.69 -43.76 49.52
N LEU A 53 -12.74 -43.43 50.81
CA LEU A 53 -12.17 -44.26 51.88
C LEU A 53 -13.11 -45.42 52.25
N PRO A 54 -12.57 -46.60 52.56
CA PRO A 54 -13.38 -47.72 53.02
C PRO A 54 -14.02 -47.39 54.38
N GLN A 55 -15.33 -47.61 54.49
CA GLN A 55 -16.08 -47.38 55.73
C GLN A 55 -15.73 -48.44 56.77
N LEU A 56 -15.41 -47.98 58.00
CA LEU A 56 -15.22 -48.85 59.15
C LEU A 56 -16.57 -49.24 59.74
N LYS A 57 -16.75 -50.53 60.02
CA LYS A 57 -17.89 -51.07 60.76
C LYS A 57 -17.44 -51.53 62.14
N TYR A 58 -18.30 -51.34 63.14
CA TYR A 58 -18.09 -51.94 64.46
C TYR A 58 -18.15 -53.47 64.34
N GLU A 59 -17.02 -54.12 64.65
CA GLU A 59 -16.86 -55.58 64.65
C GLU A 59 -16.26 -55.97 66.01
N GLU A 60 -16.86 -56.96 66.69
CA GLU A 60 -16.31 -57.52 67.94
C GLU A 60 -15.10 -58.42 67.67
N ASP A 61 -14.94 -58.87 66.43
CA ASP A 61 -13.89 -59.81 66.02
C ASP A 61 -12.56 -59.08 65.71
N SER A 62 -11.56 -59.29 66.55
CA SER A 62 -10.27 -58.56 66.51
C SER A 62 -9.53 -58.70 65.16
N VAL A 63 -9.70 -59.82 64.46
CA VAL A 63 -9.04 -60.09 63.16
C VAL A 63 -9.69 -59.30 62.02
N LEU A 64 -11.02 -59.15 62.05
CA LEU A 64 -11.79 -58.36 61.09
C LEU A 64 -11.49 -56.86 61.24
N LEU A 65 -11.42 -56.39 62.49
CA LEU A 65 -11.06 -55.00 62.79
C LEU A 65 -9.65 -54.65 62.27
N GLN A 66 -8.68 -55.55 62.47
CA GLN A 66 -7.32 -55.37 61.98
C GLN A 66 -7.26 -55.31 60.44
N THR A 67 -8.06 -56.13 59.76
CA THR A 67 -8.15 -56.14 58.30
C THR A 67 -8.77 -54.84 57.75
N GLN A 68 -9.83 -54.35 58.39
CA GLN A 68 -10.47 -53.08 58.02
C GLN A 68 -9.54 -51.88 58.22
N VAL A 69 -8.83 -51.82 59.37
CA VAL A 69 -7.86 -50.76 59.64
C VAL A 69 -6.69 -50.82 58.65
N THR A 70 -6.18 -52.01 58.34
CA THR A 70 -5.11 -52.17 57.34
C THR A 70 -5.56 -51.71 55.95
N SER A 71 -6.80 -52.04 55.55
CA SER A 71 -7.37 -51.57 54.28
C SER A 71 -7.57 -50.05 54.26
N LEU A 72 -7.98 -49.45 55.37
CA LEU A 72 -8.14 -48.00 55.49
C LEU A 72 -6.80 -47.28 55.36
N VAL A 73 -5.77 -47.76 56.08
CA VAL A 73 -4.42 -47.21 56.03
C VAL A 73 -3.84 -47.32 54.62
N SER A 74 -3.98 -48.46 53.94
CA SER A 74 -3.54 -48.61 52.55
C SER A 74 -4.28 -47.64 51.62
N SER A 75 -5.60 -47.49 51.76
CA SER A 75 -6.38 -46.53 50.96
C SER A 75 -6.00 -45.07 51.23
N LEU A 76 -5.65 -44.73 52.48
CA LEU A 76 -5.14 -43.41 52.85
C LEU A 76 -3.77 -43.14 52.23
N ILE A 77 -2.87 -44.12 52.24
CA ILE A 77 -1.55 -43.98 51.61
C ILE A 77 -1.71 -43.76 50.09
N ASP A 78 -2.57 -44.54 49.43
CA ASP A 78 -2.84 -44.40 48.00
C ASP A 78 -3.45 -43.03 47.65
N THR A 79 -4.41 -42.56 48.45
CA THR A 79 -5.05 -41.25 48.24
C THR A 79 -4.07 -40.10 48.47
N ILE A 80 -3.25 -40.15 49.52
CA ILE A 80 -2.19 -39.16 49.77
C ILE A 80 -1.15 -39.17 48.65
N TRP A 81 -0.77 -40.35 48.15
CA TRP A 81 0.16 -40.47 47.02
C TRP A 81 -0.41 -39.82 45.75
N ASN A 82 -1.68 -40.11 45.44
CA ASN A 82 -2.37 -39.50 44.32
C ASN A 82 -2.50 -37.98 44.47
N LEU A 83 -2.81 -37.48 45.66
CA LEU A 83 -2.88 -36.06 45.96
C LEU A 83 -1.52 -35.37 45.76
N LEU A 84 -0.43 -35.97 46.25
CA LEU A 84 0.93 -35.46 46.06
C LEU A 84 1.31 -35.43 44.58
N HIS A 85 0.95 -36.47 43.83
CA HIS A 85 1.21 -36.52 42.39
C HIS A 85 0.40 -35.46 41.64
N LEU A 86 -0.88 -35.30 41.98
CA LEU A 86 -1.75 -34.28 41.40
C LEU A 86 -1.21 -32.88 41.69
N HIS A 87 -0.82 -32.59 42.94
CA HIS A 87 -0.21 -31.32 43.33
C HIS A 87 1.08 -31.03 42.56
N ARG A 88 1.98 -32.02 42.44
CA ARG A 88 3.21 -31.86 41.64
C ARG A 88 2.92 -31.61 40.17
N SER A 89 1.95 -32.32 39.60
CA SER A 89 1.53 -32.11 38.21
C SER A 89 0.90 -30.73 38.01
N ALA A 90 0.12 -30.25 38.98
CA ALA A 90 -0.48 -28.92 38.93
C ALA A 90 0.59 -27.83 38.98
N LEU A 91 1.58 -27.95 39.88
CA LEU A 91 2.72 -27.02 39.92
C LEU A 91 3.48 -26.98 38.60
N GLN A 92 3.77 -28.14 38.01
CA GLN A 92 4.45 -28.19 36.71
C GLN A 92 3.62 -27.49 35.61
N GLN A 93 2.30 -27.69 35.60
CA GLN A 93 1.42 -27.00 34.64
C GLN A 93 1.38 -25.49 34.90
N CYS A 94 1.39 -25.04 36.15
CA CYS A 94 1.48 -23.63 36.50
C CYS A 94 2.78 -23.02 35.95
N ASP A 95 3.93 -23.66 36.16
CA ASP A 95 5.22 -23.21 35.64
C ASP A 95 5.21 -23.13 34.10
N GLU A 96 4.67 -24.16 33.43
CA GLU A 96 4.53 -24.19 31.96
C GLU A 96 3.65 -23.03 31.44
N VAL A 97 2.54 -22.73 32.13
CA VAL A 97 1.66 -21.62 31.78
C VAL A 97 2.33 -20.27 32.00
N GLU A 98 3.07 -20.10 33.10
CA GLU A 98 3.84 -18.87 33.35
C GLU A 98 4.90 -18.64 32.27
N ASP A 99 5.62 -19.68 31.90
CA ASP A 99 6.60 -19.66 30.82
C ASP A 99 6.00 -19.24 29.48
N VAL A 100 4.85 -19.84 29.12
CA VAL A 100 4.11 -19.44 27.91
C VAL A 100 3.66 -17.99 28.01
N ARG A 101 3.12 -17.57 29.16
CA ARG A 101 2.69 -16.19 29.40
C ARG A 101 3.85 -15.22 29.23
N HIS A 102 5.03 -15.53 29.75
CA HIS A 102 6.22 -14.69 29.62
C HIS A 102 6.67 -14.58 28.15
N ARG A 103 6.68 -15.69 27.40
CA ARG A 103 6.99 -15.68 25.97
C ARG A 103 6.00 -14.83 25.18
N VAL A 104 4.70 -15.04 25.37
CA VAL A 104 3.64 -14.28 24.68
C VAL A 104 3.71 -12.80 25.04
N ALA A 105 3.97 -12.45 26.29
CA ALA A 105 4.12 -11.05 26.71
C ALA A 105 5.33 -10.38 26.04
N TYR A 106 6.43 -11.10 25.88
CA TYR A 106 7.60 -10.61 25.15
C TYR A 106 7.29 -10.41 23.66
N ASP A 107 6.67 -11.40 23.01
CA ASP A 107 6.30 -11.32 21.61
C ASP A 107 5.33 -10.16 21.34
N ASN A 108 4.34 -9.97 22.20
CA ASN A 108 3.42 -8.83 22.13
C ASN A 108 4.16 -7.49 22.24
N LYS A 109 5.10 -7.35 23.18
CA LYS A 109 5.91 -6.12 23.31
C LYS A 109 6.75 -5.87 22.05
N ASN A 110 7.35 -6.92 21.48
CA ASN A 110 8.13 -6.82 20.25
C ASN A 110 7.25 -6.42 19.05
N LEU A 111 6.09 -7.07 18.89
CA LEU A 111 5.12 -6.72 17.84
C LEU A 111 4.62 -5.29 17.99
N GLN A 112 4.30 -4.85 19.20
CA GLN A 112 3.88 -3.48 19.47
C GLN A 112 4.95 -2.46 19.06
N SER A 113 6.22 -2.71 19.42
CA SER A 113 7.35 -1.87 19.00
C SER A 113 7.50 -1.80 17.47
N GLN A 114 7.33 -2.92 16.78
CA GLN A 114 7.36 -2.96 15.31
C GLN A 114 6.21 -2.17 14.69
N VAL A 115 4.99 -2.30 15.24
CA VAL A 115 3.82 -1.53 14.81
C VAL A 115 4.06 -0.04 14.97
N ASP A 116 4.61 0.39 16.11
CA ASP A 116 4.87 1.81 16.36
C ASP A 116 5.95 2.36 15.41
N ARG A 117 7.02 1.60 15.16
CA ARG A 117 8.01 1.95 14.13
C ARG A 117 7.36 2.08 12.74
N LEU A 118 6.55 1.11 12.33
CA LEU A 118 5.89 1.13 11.02
C LEU A 118 4.93 2.32 10.88
N LYS A 119 4.21 2.70 11.95
CA LYS A 119 3.37 3.92 11.97
C LYS A 119 4.20 5.17 11.74
N THR A 120 5.37 5.29 12.39
CA THR A 120 6.25 6.45 12.18
C THR A 120 6.80 6.52 10.76
N GLU A 121 7.17 5.37 10.17
CA GLU A 121 7.61 5.30 8.78
C GLU A 121 6.50 5.66 7.80
N LEU A 122 5.28 5.18 8.04
CA LEU A 122 4.11 5.51 7.23
C LEU A 122 3.87 7.03 7.23
N SER A 123 3.80 7.64 8.41
CA SER A 123 3.61 9.09 8.56
C SER A 123 4.72 9.89 7.85
N ASN A 124 5.98 9.43 7.94
CA ASN A 124 7.07 10.07 7.22
C ASN A 124 6.93 9.95 5.69
N LYS A 125 6.53 8.77 5.19
CA LYS A 125 6.29 8.55 3.75
C LYS A 125 5.12 9.38 3.23
N GLU A 126 4.03 9.51 4.00
CA GLU A 126 2.89 10.38 3.67
C GLU A 126 3.35 11.83 3.52
N ARG A 127 4.14 12.33 4.49
CA ARG A 127 4.70 13.68 4.42
C ARG A 127 5.57 13.89 3.18
N LEU A 128 6.42 12.92 2.85
CA LEU A 128 7.26 12.98 1.64
C LEU A 128 6.42 12.96 0.36
N LEU A 129 5.36 12.16 0.32
CA LEU A 129 4.43 12.09 -0.81
C LEU A 129 3.71 13.42 -1.00
N SER A 130 3.20 14.04 0.08
CA SER A 130 2.58 15.37 0.00
C SER A 130 3.55 16.43 -0.52
N ALA A 131 4.81 16.43 -0.05
CA ALA A 131 5.83 17.35 -0.53
C ALA A 131 6.17 17.14 -2.02
N ALA A 132 6.25 15.89 -2.46
CA ALA A 132 6.49 15.54 -3.86
C ALA A 132 5.31 15.96 -4.76
N SER A 133 4.07 15.73 -4.30
CA SER A 133 2.85 16.13 -5.02
C SER A 133 2.76 17.65 -5.17
N GLU A 134 3.06 18.43 -4.12
CA GLU A 134 3.07 19.88 -4.21
C GLU A 134 4.19 20.38 -5.16
N LYS A 135 5.36 19.73 -5.16
CA LYS A 135 6.42 20.04 -6.11
C LYS A 135 6.00 19.75 -7.55
N GLU A 136 5.35 18.63 -7.79
CA GLU A 136 4.78 18.28 -9.09
C GLU A 136 3.76 19.32 -9.55
N ARG A 137 2.82 19.69 -8.68
CA ARG A 137 1.82 20.73 -8.96
C ARG A 137 2.47 22.04 -9.39
N ARG A 138 3.51 22.50 -8.67
CA ARG A 138 4.25 23.72 -9.01
C ARG A 138 4.92 23.63 -10.37
N LEU A 139 5.61 22.53 -10.65
CA LEU A 139 6.27 22.31 -11.94
C LEU A 139 5.26 22.27 -13.09
N THR A 140 4.11 21.63 -12.90
CA THR A 140 3.04 21.61 -13.90
C THR A 140 2.54 23.02 -14.18
N THR A 141 2.28 23.82 -13.14
CA THR A 141 1.86 25.22 -13.32
C THR A 141 2.91 26.08 -14.03
N GLU A 142 4.20 25.84 -13.75
CA GLU A 142 5.31 26.54 -14.42
C GLU A 142 5.43 26.12 -15.90
N CYS A 143 5.32 24.82 -16.19
CA CYS A 143 5.29 24.30 -17.55
C CYS A 143 4.12 24.89 -18.35
N ASP A 144 2.93 24.99 -17.77
CA ASP A 144 1.77 25.57 -18.44
C ASP A 144 1.97 27.07 -18.72
N LYS A 145 2.56 27.81 -17.78
CA LYS A 145 2.95 29.20 -18.00
C LYS A 145 3.93 29.33 -19.17
N LEU A 146 5.02 28.55 -19.16
CA LEU A 146 6.01 28.56 -20.24
C LEU A 146 5.42 28.17 -21.60
N ARG A 147 4.44 27.25 -21.62
CA ARG A 147 3.70 26.89 -22.85
C ARG A 147 2.89 28.08 -23.37
N CYS A 148 2.21 28.81 -22.50
CA CYS A 148 1.49 30.03 -22.86
C CYS A 148 2.43 31.12 -23.39
N ASP A 149 3.56 31.33 -22.71
CA ASP A 149 4.57 32.31 -23.11
C ASP A 149 5.17 31.95 -24.49
N LEU A 150 5.50 30.67 -24.71
CA LEU A 150 6.00 30.18 -26.00
C LEU A 150 4.98 30.34 -27.11
N ARG A 151 3.69 30.08 -26.85
CA ARG A 151 2.62 30.30 -27.83
C ARG A 151 2.52 31.77 -28.20
N THR A 152 2.50 32.65 -27.19
CA THR A 152 2.45 34.10 -27.39
C THR A 152 3.67 34.59 -28.19
N GLY A 153 4.86 34.10 -27.86
CA GLY A 153 6.08 34.40 -28.61
C GLY A 153 6.03 33.92 -30.06
N LYS A 154 5.49 32.73 -30.32
CA LYS A 154 5.26 32.24 -31.69
C LYS A 154 4.30 33.14 -32.44
N ASP A 155 3.17 33.50 -31.85
CA ASP A 155 2.17 34.35 -32.49
C ASP A 155 2.76 35.73 -32.84
N GLU A 156 3.59 36.30 -31.96
CA GLU A 156 4.29 37.55 -32.19
C GLU A 156 5.34 37.45 -33.32
N VAL A 157 6.10 36.36 -33.37
CA VAL A 157 7.05 36.11 -34.48
C VAL A 157 6.30 36.02 -35.81
N HIS A 158 5.17 35.31 -35.87
CA HIS A 158 4.36 35.23 -37.09
C HIS A 158 3.82 36.60 -37.49
N ARG A 159 3.36 37.41 -36.52
CA ARG A 159 2.89 38.78 -36.76
C ARG A 159 4.00 39.66 -37.34
N LEU A 160 5.20 39.63 -36.75
CA LEU A 160 6.35 40.40 -37.22
C LEU A 160 6.82 39.92 -38.60
N MET A 161 6.87 38.61 -38.85
CA MET A 161 7.21 38.07 -40.16
C MET A 161 6.22 38.54 -41.23
N ALA A 162 4.91 38.51 -40.94
CA ALA A 162 3.90 39.02 -41.87
C ALA A 162 4.04 40.53 -42.15
N GLN A 163 4.46 41.31 -41.14
CA GLN A 163 4.74 42.73 -41.31
C GLN A 163 5.99 42.97 -42.18
N VAL A 164 7.05 42.19 -41.99
CA VAL A 164 8.28 42.25 -42.80
C VAL A 164 7.96 41.90 -44.26
N THR A 165 7.26 40.79 -44.51
CA THR A 165 6.91 40.40 -45.88
C THR A 165 6.03 41.44 -46.57
N TRP A 166 5.07 42.03 -45.85
CA TRP A 166 4.25 43.13 -46.37
C TRP A 166 5.08 44.37 -46.73
N HIS A 167 6.04 44.74 -45.88
CA HIS A 167 6.91 45.88 -46.10
C HIS A 167 7.89 45.65 -47.27
N ASP A 168 8.49 44.45 -47.36
CA ASP A 168 9.36 44.06 -48.47
C ASP A 168 8.61 44.09 -49.80
N CYS A 169 7.36 43.66 -49.79
CA CYS A 169 6.46 43.77 -50.92
C CYS A 169 6.18 45.22 -51.32
N GLN A 170 5.85 46.08 -50.36
CA GLN A 170 5.62 47.50 -50.61
C GLN A 170 6.88 48.18 -51.15
N HIS A 171 8.05 47.91 -50.56
CA HIS A 171 9.33 48.41 -51.03
C HIS A 171 9.67 47.96 -52.43
N THR A 172 9.46 46.68 -52.73
CA THR A 172 9.68 46.14 -54.07
C THR A 172 8.76 46.83 -55.09
N HIS A 173 7.50 47.10 -54.73
CA HIS A 173 6.58 47.85 -55.59
C HIS A 173 7.04 49.30 -55.83
N GLU A 174 7.41 50.03 -54.78
CA GLU A 174 7.91 51.41 -54.90
C GLU A 174 9.23 51.48 -55.68
N LEU A 175 10.13 50.52 -55.48
CA LEU A 175 11.39 50.43 -56.22
C LEU A 175 11.12 50.21 -57.71
N ARG A 176 10.22 49.26 -58.06
CA ARG A 176 9.78 49.08 -59.46
C ARG A 176 9.18 50.36 -60.01
N LYS A 177 8.27 51.02 -59.28
CA LYS A 177 7.65 52.29 -59.72
C LYS A 177 8.71 53.36 -60.00
N LYS A 178 9.72 53.50 -59.13
CA LYS A 178 10.83 54.43 -59.32
C LYS A 178 11.70 54.08 -60.51
N GLU A 179 12.01 52.80 -60.73
CA GLU A 179 12.71 52.35 -61.94
C GLU A 179 11.95 52.74 -63.22
N HIS A 180 10.62 52.61 -63.22
CA HIS A 180 9.78 53.01 -64.35
C HIS A 180 9.80 54.54 -64.56
N GLU A 181 9.71 55.33 -63.49
CA GLU A 181 9.83 56.80 -63.56
C GLU A 181 11.19 57.23 -64.13
N VAL A 182 12.29 56.63 -63.66
CA VAL A 182 13.65 56.89 -64.15
C VAL A 182 13.74 56.60 -65.64
N LEU A 183 13.27 55.44 -66.09
CA LEU A 183 13.29 55.09 -67.51
C LEU A 183 12.40 56.00 -68.35
N HIS A 184 11.25 56.42 -67.82
CA HIS A 184 10.38 57.37 -68.49
C HIS A 184 11.08 58.72 -68.71
N VAL A 185 11.77 59.24 -67.69
CA VAL A 185 12.54 60.49 -67.78
C VAL A 185 13.71 60.34 -68.74
N GLN A 186 14.46 59.24 -68.67
CA GLN A 186 15.55 58.95 -69.61
C GLN A 186 15.04 58.93 -71.07
N GLU A 187 13.87 58.36 -71.30
CA GLU A 187 13.25 58.30 -72.63
C GLU A 187 12.78 59.69 -73.10
N GLN A 188 12.23 60.51 -72.22
CA GLN A 188 11.92 61.91 -72.55
C GLN A 188 13.18 62.70 -72.92
N LEU A 189 14.29 62.48 -72.21
CA LEU A 189 15.58 63.09 -72.53
C LEU A 189 16.11 62.61 -73.89
N ARG A 190 16.07 61.30 -74.18
CA ARG A 190 16.47 60.75 -75.49
C ARG A 190 15.65 61.34 -76.63
N ARG A 191 14.33 61.44 -76.45
CA ARG A 191 13.43 62.09 -77.42
C ARG A 191 13.78 63.56 -77.66
N LYS A 192 14.05 64.34 -76.59
CA LYS A 192 14.48 65.74 -76.72
C LYS A 192 15.83 65.91 -77.42
N LEU A 193 16.71 64.91 -77.32
CA LEU A 193 18.02 64.87 -77.97
C LEU A 193 18.01 64.26 -79.38
N GLY A 194 16.86 63.87 -79.92
CA GLY A 194 16.74 63.26 -81.25
C GLY A 194 17.32 61.84 -81.36
N LEU A 195 17.56 61.17 -80.23
CA LEU A 195 18.11 59.82 -80.18
C LEU A 195 16.99 58.76 -80.30
N PRO A 196 17.24 57.61 -80.95
CA PRO A 196 16.25 56.54 -81.06
C PRO A 196 15.85 55.98 -79.68
N CYS A 197 14.58 55.58 -79.55
CA CYS A 197 13.97 55.04 -78.33
C CYS A 197 14.72 53.83 -77.78
N SER A 198 14.73 53.66 -76.46
CA SER A 198 15.43 52.55 -75.82
C SER A 198 14.65 51.22 -75.87
N LEU A 199 15.34 50.12 -76.23
CA LEU A 199 14.81 48.75 -76.20
C LEU A 199 14.35 48.30 -74.80
N ALA A 200 14.93 48.86 -73.73
CA ALA A 200 14.60 48.51 -72.35
C ALA A 200 13.15 48.85 -71.97
N LEU A 201 12.59 49.95 -72.48
CA LEU A 201 11.19 50.31 -72.22
C LEU A 201 10.21 49.41 -72.99
N GLN A 202 10.60 48.92 -74.16
CA GLN A 202 9.79 48.04 -74.99
C GLN A 202 9.62 46.66 -74.32
N VAL A 203 10.72 46.08 -73.84
CA VAL A 203 10.72 44.80 -73.10
C VAL A 203 9.91 44.88 -71.81
N MET A 204 9.90 46.03 -71.12
CA MET A 204 9.10 46.18 -69.89
C MET A 204 7.61 46.38 -70.14
N LYS A 205 7.23 47.07 -71.23
CA LYS A 205 5.82 47.15 -71.64
C LYS A 205 5.25 45.79 -72.03
N GLU A 206 6.05 44.97 -72.71
CA GLU A 206 5.69 43.58 -73.06
C GLU A 206 5.50 42.73 -71.78
N LYS A 207 6.40 42.84 -70.80
CA LYS A 207 6.27 42.14 -69.50
C LYS A 207 5.10 42.60 -68.62
N GLN A 208 4.68 43.86 -68.72
CA GLN A 208 3.48 44.34 -68.02
C GLN A 208 2.19 43.83 -68.68
N GLN A 209 2.19 43.70 -70.00
CA GLN A 209 1.03 43.20 -70.74
C GLN A 209 0.78 41.71 -70.52
N GLU A 210 1.85 40.92 -70.29
CA GLU A 210 1.78 39.51 -69.92
C GLU A 210 1.32 39.28 -68.46
N ASN A 211 1.63 40.21 -67.55
CA ASN A 211 1.29 40.11 -66.11
C ASN A 211 -0.06 40.74 -65.72
N ASN A 212 -0.76 41.42 -66.63
CA ASN A 212 -2.02 42.12 -66.34
C ASN A 212 -3.22 41.21 -65.98
N GLY A 213 -3.05 39.89 -65.94
CA GLY A 213 -4.08 38.92 -65.54
C GLY A 213 -4.07 38.51 -64.07
N LYS A 214 -3.07 38.92 -63.26
CA LYS A 214 -2.95 38.50 -61.87
C LYS A 214 -3.10 39.69 -60.92
N PRO A 215 -4.01 39.63 -59.92
CA PRO A 215 -4.17 40.71 -58.96
C PRO A 215 -2.87 40.91 -58.19
N ALA A 216 -2.53 42.17 -57.90
CA ALA A 216 -1.28 42.59 -57.24
C ALA A 216 -0.99 41.89 -55.89
N HIS A 217 -1.94 41.12 -55.36
CA HIS A 217 -1.82 40.33 -54.14
C HIS A 217 -1.13 38.96 -54.34
N GLU A 218 -1.02 38.43 -55.56
CA GLU A 218 -0.37 37.12 -55.84
C GLU A 218 1.15 37.21 -56.03
N VAL A 219 1.68 38.39 -56.40
CA VAL A 219 3.13 38.58 -56.62
C VAL A 219 3.91 38.58 -55.31
N CYS A 220 3.25 38.83 -54.18
CA CYS A 220 3.86 38.74 -52.84
C CYS A 220 3.95 37.33 -52.28
N SER A 221 3.06 36.43 -52.71
CA SER A 221 3.00 35.07 -52.16
C SER A 221 4.06 34.15 -52.77
N SER A 222 4.80 34.60 -53.79
CA SER A 222 5.64 33.75 -54.65
C SER A 222 7.15 33.86 -54.39
N SER A 223 7.60 34.64 -53.40
CA SER A 223 9.04 34.75 -53.05
C SER A 223 9.40 34.30 -51.63
N SER A 224 8.62 33.40 -51.05
CA SER A 224 9.01 32.70 -49.81
C SER A 224 8.58 31.24 -49.83
N THR A 225 8.78 30.56 -50.97
CA THR A 225 8.97 29.11 -50.97
C THR A 225 10.46 28.86 -51.11
N LEU A 226 11.18 28.95 -49.99
CA LEU A 226 12.45 28.23 -49.89
C LEU A 226 12.09 26.75 -50.02
N ASP A 227 12.39 26.21 -51.19
CA ASP A 227 12.47 24.80 -51.49
C ASP A 227 13.27 24.08 -50.40
N MET A 228 12.55 23.41 -49.51
CA MET A 228 13.06 22.21 -48.84
C MET A 228 12.47 21.02 -49.58
N SER A 229 12.87 20.87 -50.85
CA SER A 229 12.63 19.68 -51.65
C SER A 229 13.41 18.52 -51.05
N SER A 230 12.73 17.80 -50.16
CA SER A 230 12.65 16.34 -50.10
C SER A 230 13.49 15.57 -51.11
N ASP A 231 14.72 15.23 -50.73
CA ASP A 231 15.30 13.93 -51.06
C ASP A 231 16.14 13.42 -49.89
N SER A 232 15.46 12.79 -48.93
CA SER A 232 16.06 11.77 -48.07
C SER A 232 14.95 11.07 -47.30
N ARG A 233 14.87 9.75 -47.48
CA ARG A 233 14.20 8.76 -46.63
C ARG A 233 13.81 9.33 -45.26
N GLY A 234 12.52 9.31 -44.96
CA GLY A 234 11.91 9.85 -43.74
C GLY A 234 12.73 9.65 -42.47
N LYS A 235 13.62 10.60 -42.22
CA LYS A 235 14.15 10.95 -40.91
C LYS A 235 13.64 12.35 -40.70
N THR A 236 12.54 12.46 -39.95
CA THR A 236 12.15 13.71 -39.32
C THR A 236 13.37 14.16 -38.50
N ILE A 237 14.16 15.10 -39.03
CA ILE A 237 15.23 15.74 -38.26
C ILE A 237 14.49 16.65 -37.27
N MET A 238 14.06 16.04 -36.17
CA MET A 238 13.79 16.74 -34.94
C MET A 238 15.10 17.43 -34.52
N PRO A 239 15.07 18.68 -34.02
CA PRO A 239 16.24 19.27 -33.39
C PRO A 239 16.81 18.27 -32.38
N LYS A 240 18.14 18.01 -32.38
CA LYS A 240 18.79 17.02 -31.49
C LYS A 240 18.29 17.10 -30.04
N GLU A 241 18.08 18.33 -29.55
CA GLU A 241 17.55 18.61 -28.22
C GLU A 241 16.12 18.09 -28.00
N GLN A 242 15.26 18.19 -29.03
CA GLN A 242 13.90 17.68 -29.00
C GLN A 242 13.86 16.15 -29.10
N GLU A 243 14.74 15.56 -29.92
CA GLU A 243 14.92 14.10 -29.98
C GLU A 243 15.40 13.54 -28.63
N ASP A 244 16.34 14.22 -27.98
CA ASP A 244 16.82 13.87 -26.64
C ASP A 244 15.73 14.02 -25.58
N LEU A 245 14.86 15.03 -25.70
CA LEU A 245 13.72 15.21 -24.81
C LEU A 245 12.72 14.06 -24.95
N TYR A 246 12.35 13.69 -26.18
CA TYR A 246 11.46 12.56 -26.44
C TYR A 246 12.09 11.25 -25.96
N ARG A 247 13.38 11.03 -26.21
CA ARG A 247 14.12 9.86 -25.72
C ARG A 247 14.12 9.79 -24.19
N LYS A 248 14.26 10.92 -23.50
CA LYS A 248 14.21 11.01 -22.04
C LYS A 248 12.81 10.72 -21.49
N VAL A 249 11.77 11.22 -22.15
CA VAL A 249 10.37 10.93 -21.78
C VAL A 249 10.05 9.45 -22.00
N ILE A 250 10.44 8.88 -23.13
CA ILE A 250 10.27 7.46 -23.44
C ILE A 250 11.02 6.60 -22.41
N ASN A 251 12.29 6.89 -22.14
CA ASN A 251 13.06 6.16 -21.12
C ASN A 251 12.44 6.26 -19.72
N LYS A 252 11.90 7.42 -19.35
CA LYS A 252 11.21 7.59 -18.06
C LYS A 252 9.93 6.75 -18.03
N PHE A 253 9.16 6.75 -19.12
CA PHE A 253 7.94 5.95 -19.24
C PHE A 253 8.25 4.46 -19.18
N GLU A 254 9.24 3.98 -19.95
CA GLU A 254 9.69 2.59 -19.94
C GLU A 254 10.23 2.16 -18.58
N ASN A 255 11.00 3.00 -17.89
CA ASN A 255 11.49 2.69 -16.55
C ASN A 255 10.36 2.64 -15.52
N ASN A 256 9.38 3.55 -15.60
CA ASN A 256 8.22 3.50 -14.74
C ASN A 256 7.38 2.24 -15.01
N ASN A 257 7.23 1.88 -16.29
CA ASN A 257 6.50 0.67 -16.68
C ASN A 257 7.22 -0.59 -16.20
N ARG A 258 8.55 -0.68 -16.33
CA ARG A 258 9.36 -1.76 -15.74
C ARG A 258 9.17 -1.86 -14.24
N ARG A 259 9.22 -0.73 -13.52
CA ARG A 259 9.01 -0.70 -12.07
C ARG A 259 7.62 -1.18 -11.67
N LEU A 260 6.58 -0.75 -12.39
CA LEU A 260 5.21 -1.20 -12.18
C LEU A 260 5.06 -2.71 -12.42
N VAL A 261 5.70 -3.24 -13.46
CA VAL A 261 5.72 -4.68 -13.72
C VAL A 261 6.41 -5.43 -12.58
N ASP A 262 7.55 -4.95 -12.08
CA ASP A 262 8.26 -5.57 -10.95
C ASP A 262 7.43 -5.52 -9.65
N GLU A 263 6.75 -4.42 -9.38
CA GLU A 263 5.82 -4.28 -8.24
C GLU A 263 4.63 -5.23 -8.38
N ASN A 264 4.08 -5.38 -9.59
CA ASN A 264 2.98 -6.30 -9.86
C ASN A 264 3.40 -7.77 -9.69
N ILE A 265 4.60 -8.13 -10.14
CA ILE A 265 5.18 -9.47 -9.90
C ILE A 265 5.30 -9.74 -8.40
N LYS A 266 5.77 -8.77 -7.61
CA LYS A 266 5.87 -8.91 -6.14
C LYS A 266 4.49 -9.05 -5.47
N LEU A 267 3.50 -8.29 -5.93
CA LEU A 267 2.11 -8.39 -5.47
C LEU A 267 1.53 -9.77 -5.76
N CYS A 268 1.73 -10.28 -6.97
CA CYS A 268 1.33 -11.64 -7.33
C CYS A 268 2.00 -12.69 -6.45
N ASP A 269 3.30 -12.56 -6.17
CA ASP A 269 4.02 -13.49 -5.28
C ASP A 269 3.49 -13.44 -3.84
N MET A 270 3.21 -12.24 -3.31
CA MET A 270 2.56 -12.08 -2.01
C MET A 270 1.16 -12.69 -1.96
N TYR A 271 0.36 -12.48 -3.01
CA TYR A 271 -0.99 -13.04 -3.11
C TYR A 271 -0.94 -14.57 -3.15
N CYS A 272 -0.03 -15.16 -3.92
CA CYS A 272 0.20 -16.60 -3.94
C CYS A 272 0.55 -17.14 -2.54
N LYS A 273 1.46 -16.48 -1.81
CA LYS A 273 1.83 -16.86 -0.43
C LYS A 273 0.63 -16.79 0.52
N LEU A 274 -0.15 -15.72 0.45
CA LEU A 274 -1.36 -15.57 1.26
C LEU A 274 -2.37 -16.69 0.96
N HIS A 275 -2.62 -16.95 -0.32
CA HIS A 275 -3.53 -18.01 -0.77
C HIS A 275 -3.07 -19.38 -0.28
N THR A 276 -1.77 -19.68 -0.36
CA THR A 276 -1.20 -20.94 0.15
C THR A 276 -1.39 -21.06 1.66
N ASN A 277 -1.11 -20.00 2.43
CA ASN A 277 -1.30 -19.99 3.89
C ASN A 277 -2.77 -20.18 4.27
N LEU A 278 -3.68 -19.51 3.56
CA LEU A 278 -5.12 -19.66 3.78
C LEU A 278 -5.58 -21.09 3.48
N GLY A 279 -5.04 -21.70 2.44
CA GLY A 279 -5.26 -23.11 2.11
C GLY A 279 -4.81 -24.05 3.23
N PHE A 280 -3.61 -23.86 3.78
CA PHE A 280 -3.13 -24.62 4.93
C PHE A 280 -4.03 -24.49 6.16
N LEU A 281 -4.46 -23.25 6.47
CA LEU A 281 -5.34 -23.00 7.60
C LEU A 281 -6.70 -23.70 7.42
N THR A 282 -7.26 -23.62 6.21
CA THR A 282 -8.53 -24.26 5.86
C THR A 282 -8.43 -25.79 5.98
N GLN A 283 -7.31 -26.36 5.56
CA GLN A 283 -7.05 -27.79 5.69
C GLN A 283 -6.93 -28.21 7.17
N GLN A 284 -6.22 -27.43 7.99
CA GLN A 284 -6.14 -27.65 9.45
C GLN A 284 -7.53 -27.62 10.12
N PHE A 285 -8.36 -26.62 9.79
CA PHE A 285 -9.73 -26.53 10.29
C PHE A 285 -10.60 -27.71 9.84
N THR A 286 -10.43 -28.15 8.59
CA THR A 286 -11.18 -29.31 8.07
C THR A 286 -10.80 -30.59 8.83
N VAL A 287 -9.52 -30.80 9.12
CA VAL A 287 -9.05 -31.94 9.93
C VAL A 287 -9.62 -31.88 11.35
N LEU A 288 -9.65 -30.70 11.97
CA LEU A 288 -10.24 -30.51 13.30
C LEU A 288 -11.75 -30.80 13.32
N LEU A 289 -12.49 -30.37 12.30
CA LEU A 289 -13.93 -30.60 12.18
C LEU A 289 -14.31 -32.06 11.89
N VAL A 290 -13.43 -32.82 11.25
CA VAL A 290 -13.63 -34.26 10.96
C VAL A 290 -13.20 -35.14 12.13
N SER A 291 -12.41 -34.62 13.08
CA SER A 291 -11.91 -35.39 14.22
C SER A 291 -13.04 -35.78 15.19
N PRO A 292 -13.21 -37.08 15.52
CA PRO A 292 -14.31 -37.58 16.35
C PRO A 292 -14.39 -36.93 17.74
N SER A 293 -13.24 -36.48 18.27
CA SER A 293 -13.13 -35.85 19.59
C SER A 293 -13.78 -34.46 19.67
N PHE A 294 -13.89 -33.74 18.54
CA PHE A 294 -14.51 -32.40 18.51
C PHE A 294 -16.02 -32.45 18.31
N ARG A 295 -16.55 -33.57 17.79
CA ARG A 295 -17.99 -33.77 17.53
C ARG A 295 -18.84 -33.78 18.81
N TYR A 296 -18.24 -34.03 19.96
CA TYR A 296 -18.94 -34.09 21.25
C TYR A 296 -18.89 -32.77 22.05
N MET A 297 -18.16 -31.74 21.58
CA MET A 297 -18.04 -30.46 22.27
C MET A 297 -18.86 -29.31 21.65
N ILE A 298 -19.40 -29.48 20.44
CA ILE A 298 -20.15 -28.41 19.78
C ILE A 298 -21.63 -28.52 20.13
N VAL A 299 -22.03 -27.80 21.17
CA VAL A 299 -23.44 -27.52 21.48
C VAL A 299 -24.02 -26.64 20.35
N PRO A 300 -25.16 -26.99 19.72
CA PRO A 300 -25.67 -26.30 18.52
C PRO A 300 -25.97 -24.80 18.68
N HIS A 301 -26.07 -24.30 19.92
CA HIS A 301 -26.52 -22.93 20.17
C HIS A 301 -25.46 -21.84 19.99
N GLN A 302 -24.15 -22.16 19.94
CA GLN A 302 -23.12 -21.12 19.81
C GLN A 302 -22.77 -20.74 18.36
N ILE A 303 -23.14 -21.56 17.37
CA ILE A 303 -22.83 -21.25 15.96
C ILE A 303 -23.75 -20.14 15.39
N PHE A 304 -24.93 -19.95 15.99
CA PHE A 304 -25.91 -18.96 15.49
C PHE A 304 -25.55 -17.50 15.83
N LEU A 305 -24.67 -17.27 16.81
CA LEU A 305 -24.31 -15.91 17.25
C LEU A 305 -23.16 -15.29 16.44
N ILE A 306 -22.30 -16.09 15.80
CA ILE A 306 -21.14 -15.55 15.07
C ILE A 306 -21.53 -15.00 13.68
N PHE A 307 -22.65 -15.45 13.11
CA PHE A 307 -23.08 -15.04 11.76
C PHE A 307 -24.06 -13.86 11.73
N THR A 308 -24.59 -13.39 12.87
CA THR A 308 -25.62 -12.34 12.90
C THR A 308 -25.11 -10.95 13.29
N GLU A 309 -23.83 -10.80 13.69
CA GLU A 309 -23.25 -9.49 14.07
C GLU A 309 -22.50 -8.76 12.94
N ASN A 310 -22.50 -9.25 11.69
CA ASN A 310 -21.75 -8.65 10.57
C ASN A 310 -22.60 -8.32 9.32
N THR A 311 -23.89 -8.03 9.49
CA THR A 311 -24.73 -7.36 8.48
C THR A 311 -25.28 -6.07 9.06
#